data_AF-A0A1U7PXS0-F1
#
_entry.id   AF-A0A1U7PXS0-F1
#
_cell.length_a   1.000
_cell.length_b   1.000
_cell.length_c   1.000
_cell.angle_alpha   90.00
_cell.angle_beta   90.00
_cell.angle_gamma   90.00
#
_symmetry.space_group_name_H-M   'P 1'
#
loop_
_entity.id
_entity.type
_entity.pdbx_description
1 polymer ?
#
loop_
_entity_poly.entity_id
_entity_poly.type
_entity_poly.pdbx_seq_one_letter_code
_entity_poly.pdbx_strand_id
1 'polypeptide(L)'
;STPRKKDTAYQKQTKRKKFRTRAAIEPIIGHLKTDFRLAKNYFMGETGPQINALLAATAWNMKKMMELLKQKIIFLFYKIQIMLFSNPVFKNKLNSGFC
;
A
#
# COMPACT_ATOMS: atom_id res chain seq x y z
N SER A 1 2.10 4.80 -28.18
CA SER A 1 1.16 5.43 -29.13
C SER A 1 -0.05 4.54 -29.28
N THR A 2 -1.22 5.14 -29.54
CA THR A 2 -2.48 4.42 -29.76
C THR A 2 -2.32 3.36 -30.86
N PRO A 3 -2.92 2.17 -30.72
CA PRO A 3 -2.91 1.15 -31.77
C PRO A 3 -3.47 1.73 -33.07
N ARG A 4 -2.70 1.65 -34.16
CA ARG A 4 -3.10 2.14 -35.48
C ARG A 4 -3.77 1.02 -36.27
N LYS A 5 -4.64 1.37 -37.23
CA LYS A 5 -5.33 0.39 -38.08
C LYS A 5 -4.34 -0.56 -38.79
N LYS A 6 -3.22 -0.01 -39.28
CA LYS A 6 -2.13 -0.72 -39.98
C LYS A 6 -1.23 -1.61 -39.10
N ASP A 7 -1.36 -1.54 -37.77
CA ASP A 7 -0.51 -2.36 -36.89
C ASP A 7 -0.91 -3.84 -36.97
N THR A 8 0.07 -4.73 -36.87
CA THR A 8 -0.19 -6.17 -36.72
C THR A 8 -0.90 -6.47 -35.40
N ALA A 9 -1.55 -7.63 -35.31
CA ALA A 9 -2.25 -8.05 -34.09
C ALA A 9 -1.33 -8.01 -32.84
N TYR A 10 -0.09 -8.50 -32.99
CA TYR A 10 0.94 -8.45 -31.97
C TYR A 10 1.28 -7.01 -31.54
N GLN A 11 1.53 -6.12 -32.50
CA GLN A 11 1.85 -4.71 -32.20
C GLN A 11 0.70 -4.02 -31.46
N LYS A 12 -0.55 -4.28 -31.86
CA LYS A 12 -1.75 -3.76 -31.18
C LYS A 12 -1.83 -4.27 -29.74
N GLN A 13 -1.57 -5.56 -29.51
CA GLN A 13 -1.58 -6.14 -28.17
C GLN A 13 -0.49 -5.53 -27.28
N THR A 14 0.74 -5.39 -27.78
CA THR A 14 1.85 -4.77 -27.05
C THR A 14 1.54 -3.32 -26.69
N LYS A 15 0.96 -2.55 -27.61
CA LYS A 15 0.52 -1.17 -27.33
C LYS A 15 -0.58 -1.12 -26.27
N ARG A 16 -1.62 -1.97 -26.38
CA ARG A 16 -2.70 -2.07 -25.37
C ARG A 16 -2.17 -2.44 -23.98
N LYS A 17 -1.19 -3.34 -23.88
CA LYS A 17 -0.55 -3.68 -22.60
C LYS A 17 0.06 -2.45 -21.94
N LYS A 18 0.82 -1.64 -22.69
CA LYS A 18 1.41 -0.38 -22.19
C LYS A 18 0.38 0.65 -21.72
N PHE A 19 -0.76 0.75 -22.41
CA PHE A 19 -1.85 1.65 -21.95
C PHE A 19 -2.52 1.15 -20.69
N ARG A 20 -2.77 -0.15 -20.56
CA ARG A 20 -3.35 -0.73 -19.34
C ARG A 20 -2.45 -0.53 -18.14
N THR A 21 -1.14 -0.71 -18.29
CA THR A 21 -0.18 -0.44 -17.19
C THR A 21 -0.16 1.03 -16.80
N ARG A 22 -0.30 1.96 -17.76
CA ARG A 22 -0.43 3.40 -17.46
C ARG A 22 -1.74 3.71 -16.73
N ALA A 23 -2.87 3.22 -17.25
CA ALA A 23 -4.16 3.40 -16.61
C ALA A 23 -4.21 2.87 -15.17
N ALA A 24 -3.43 1.83 -14.86
CA ALA A 24 -3.31 1.30 -13.50
C ALA A 24 -2.53 2.22 -12.55
N ILE A 25 -1.62 3.07 -13.03
CA ILE A 25 -0.83 3.99 -12.19
C ILE A 25 -1.48 5.37 -12.02
N GLU A 26 -2.33 5.80 -12.94
CA GLU A 26 -2.99 7.12 -12.87
C GLU A 26 -3.75 7.34 -11.54
N PRO A 27 -4.51 6.37 -10.99
CA PRO A 27 -5.17 6.55 -9.70
C PRO A 27 -4.18 6.79 -8.55
N ILE A 28 -3.03 6.10 -8.55
CA ILE A 28 -1.99 6.27 -7.53
C ILE A 28 -1.38 7.66 -7.63
N ILE A 29 -1.11 8.14 -8.85
CA ILE A 29 -0.62 9.51 -9.08
C ILE A 29 -1.66 10.55 -8.62
N GLY A 30 -2.95 10.29 -8.86
CA GLY A 30 -4.06 11.09 -8.35
C GLY A 30 -4.03 11.20 -6.83
N HIS A 31 -3.95 10.07 -6.12
CA HIS A 31 -3.82 10.05 -4.66
C HIS A 31 -2.55 10.75 -4.16
N LEU A 32 -1.41 10.56 -4.82
CA LEU A 32 -0.18 11.27 -4.46
C LEU A 32 -0.35 12.79 -4.57
N LYS A 33 -1.05 13.27 -5.61
CA LYS A 33 -1.35 14.68 -5.83
C LYS A 33 -2.21 15.27 -4.72
N THR A 34 -3.30 14.60 -4.35
CA THR A 34 -4.25 15.11 -3.34
C THR A 34 -3.79 14.86 -1.92
N ASP A 35 -3.40 13.64 -1.60
CA ASP A 35 -3.23 13.17 -0.22
C ASP A 35 -1.79 13.37 0.28
N PHE A 36 -0.81 13.38 -0.63
CA PHE A 36 0.62 13.49 -0.32
C PHE A 36 1.25 14.77 -0.86
N ARG A 37 0.42 15.76 -1.17
CA ARG A 37 0.83 17.13 -1.57
C ARG A 37 1.73 17.18 -2.81
N LEU A 38 1.73 16.14 -3.65
CA LEU A 38 2.49 16.15 -4.91
C LEU A 38 1.99 17.25 -5.87
N ALA A 39 0.73 17.69 -5.74
CA ALA A 39 0.16 18.73 -6.60
C ALA A 39 0.77 20.13 -6.39
N LYS A 40 1.33 20.41 -5.20
CA LYS A 40 1.89 21.73 -4.87
C LYS A 40 3.31 21.57 -4.37
N ASN A 41 4.26 22.16 -5.10
CA ASN A 41 5.66 22.20 -4.68
C ASN A 41 5.88 23.39 -3.72
N TYR A 42 6.48 23.12 -2.57
CA TYR A 42 6.85 24.14 -1.57
C TYR A 42 8.36 24.43 -1.55
N PHE A 43 9.16 23.67 -2.29
CA PHE A 43 10.60 23.86 -2.38
C PHE A 43 10.95 24.88 -3.46
N MET A 44 11.92 25.74 -3.19
CA MET A 44 12.44 26.73 -4.15
C MET A 44 13.50 26.09 -5.06
N GLY A 45 13.69 26.67 -6.25
CA GLY A 45 14.70 26.24 -7.24
C GLY A 45 14.23 25.15 -8.20
N GLU A 46 15.03 24.89 -9.23
CA GLU A 46 14.71 23.96 -10.32
C GLU A 46 14.62 22.49 -9.87
N THR A 47 15.34 22.14 -8.80
CA THR A 47 15.34 20.79 -8.21
C THR A 47 14.14 20.54 -7.30
N GLY A 48 13.43 21.58 -6.87
CA GLY A 48 12.32 21.51 -5.92
C GLY A 48 11.21 20.51 -6.32
N PRO A 49 10.73 20.51 -7.57
CA PRO A 49 9.72 19.54 -8.02
C PRO A 49 10.17 18.08 -7.91
N GLN A 50 11.45 17.79 -8.17
CA GLN A 50 12.00 16.43 -8.05
C GLN A 50 12.03 15.99 -6.58
N ILE A 51 12.47 16.89 -5.68
CA ILE A 51 12.49 16.64 -4.24
C ILE A 51 11.06 16.40 -3.71
N ASN A 52 10.10 17.24 -4.09
CA ASN A 52 8.69 17.06 -3.69
C ASN A 52 8.14 15.70 -4.16
N ALA A 53 8.48 15.29 -5.39
CA ALA A 53 8.06 14.01 -5.94
C ALA A 53 8.63 12.81 -5.14
N LEU A 54 9.92 12.86 -4.80
CA LEU A 54 10.56 11.81 -4.01
C LEU A 54 9.97 11.73 -2.59
N LEU A 55 9.73 12.87 -1.94
CA LEU A 55 9.14 12.90 -0.60
C LEU A 55 7.69 12.40 -0.60
N ALA A 56 6.86 12.83 -1.56
CA ALA A 56 5.48 12.36 -1.68
C ALA A 56 5.42 10.84 -1.90
N ALA A 57 6.27 10.30 -2.77
CA ALA A 57 6.39 8.86 -2.99
C ALA A 57 6.86 8.10 -1.73
N THR A 58 7.83 8.67 -1.00
CA THR A 58 8.34 8.10 0.24
C THR A 58 7.25 8.04 1.31
N ALA A 59 6.49 9.12 1.48
CA ALA A 59 5.38 9.18 2.42
C ALA A 59 4.26 8.15 2.09
N TRP A 60 3.96 7.93 0.81
CA TRP A 60 3.05 6.86 0.39
C TRP A 60 3.57 5.46 0.78
N ASN A 61 4.84 5.18 0.52
CA ASN A 61 5.46 3.90 0.86
C ASN A 61 5.47 3.68 2.39
N MET A 62 5.79 4.72 3.16
CA MET A 62 5.74 4.67 4.62
C MET A 62 4.31 4.42 5.13
N LYS A 63 3.28 5.05 4.55
CA LYS A 63 1.87 4.78 4.91
C LYS A 63 1.50 3.31 4.69
N LYS A 64 1.93 2.72 3.58
CA LYS A 64 1.71 1.28 3.31
C LYS A 64 2.43 0.40 4.32
N MET A 65 3.67 0.73 4.67
CA MET A 65 4.40 0.01 5.70
C MET A 65 3.71 0.10 7.07
N MET A 66 3.25 1.29 7.46
CA MET A 66 2.50 1.47 8.71
C MET A 66 1.23 0.63 8.76
N GLU A 67 0.47 0.57 7.67
CA GLU A 67 -0.74 -0.26 7.61
C GLU A 67 -0.39 -1.75 7.78
N LEU A 68 0.67 -2.23 7.11
CA LEU A 68 1.13 -3.62 7.29
C LEU A 68 1.57 -3.90 8.73
N LEU A 69 2.29 -2.98 9.36
CA LEU A 69 2.72 -3.11 10.75
C LEU A 69 1.52 -3.13 11.70
N LYS A 70 0.54 -2.25 11.49
CA LYS A 70 -0.72 -2.23 12.25
C LYS A 70 -1.43 -3.59 12.19
N GLN A 71 -1.58 -4.17 11.00
CA GLN A 71 -2.19 -5.49 10.83
C GLN A 71 -1.40 -6.60 11.54
N LYS A 72 -0.06 -6.57 11.44
CA LYS A 72 0.80 -7.53 12.15
C LYS A 72 0.68 -7.42 13.66
N ILE A 73 0.62 -6.20 14.20
CA ILE A 73 0.45 -5.96 15.64
C ILE A 73 -0.89 -6.50 16.12
N ILE A 74 -1.98 -6.19 15.40
CA ILE A 74 -3.33 -6.71 15.72
C ILE A 74 -3.32 -8.24 15.71
N PHE A 75 -2.75 -8.85 14.67
CA PHE A 75 -2.64 -10.31 14.58
C PHE A 75 -1.82 -10.91 15.73
N LEU A 76 -0.71 -10.27 16.11
CA LEU A 76 0.10 -10.67 17.24
C LEU A 76 -0.70 -10.62 18.55
N PHE A 77 -1.47 -9.56 18.78
CA PHE A 77 -2.34 -9.45 19.96
C PHE A 77 -3.36 -10.60 20.01
N TYR A 78 -4.06 -10.89 18.91
CA TYR A 78 -5.00 -12.03 18.85
C TYR A 78 -4.31 -13.38 19.10
N LYS A 79 -3.12 -13.59 18.54
CA LYS A 79 -2.32 -14.80 18.78
C LYS A 79 -1.97 -14.96 20.26
N ILE A 80 -1.53 -13.89 20.93
CA ILE A 80 -1.20 -13.91 22.35
C ILE A 80 -2.45 -14.21 23.18
N GLN A 81 -3.59 -13.56 22.90
CA GLN A 81 -4.85 -13.85 23.59
C GLN A 81 -5.23 -15.33 23.46
N ILE A 82 -5.25 -15.88 22.24
CA ILE A 82 -5.57 -17.30 22.01
C ILE A 82 -4.62 -18.21 22.78
N MET A 83 -3.31 -17.92 22.77
CA MET A 83 -2.31 -18.71 23.50
C MET A 83 -2.57 -18.70 25.00
N LEU A 84 -2.94 -17.56 25.59
CA LEU A 84 -3.26 -17.43 27.01
C LEU A 84 -4.52 -18.22 27.38
N PHE A 85 -5.60 -18.10 26.59
CA PHE A 85 -6.87 -18.78 26.87
C PHE A 85 -6.88 -20.27 26.50
N SER A 86 -6.01 -20.70 25.59
CA SER A 86 -5.87 -22.12 25.21
C SER A 86 -4.87 -22.88 26.08
N ASN A 87 -4.15 -22.19 26.98
CA ASN A 87 -3.16 -22.81 27.83
C ASN A 87 -3.85 -23.75 28.85
N PRO A 88 -3.56 -25.06 28.86
CA PRO A 88 -4.26 -26.03 29.71
C PRO A 88 -4.12 -25.69 31.20
N VAL A 89 -3.02 -25.05 31.62
CA VAL A 89 -2.82 -24.60 33.00
C VAL A 89 -3.84 -23.52 33.40
N PHE A 90 -4.12 -22.56 32.51
CA PHE A 90 -5.16 -21.53 32.73
C PHE A 90 -6.56 -22.13 32.68
N LYS A 91 -6.82 -23.03 31.72
CA LYS A 91 -8.11 -23.73 31.58
C LYS A 91 -8.43 -24.57 32.82
N ASN A 92 -7.44 -25.28 33.36
CA ASN A 92 -7.59 -26.10 34.56
C ASN A 92 -7.77 -25.23 35.82
N LYS A 93 -7.08 -24.08 35.92
CA LYS A 93 -7.21 -23.16 37.06
C LYS A 93 -8.56 -22.44 37.11
N LEU A 94 -9.15 -22.13 35.94
CA LEU A 94 -10.52 -21.63 35.85
C LEU A 94 -11.52 -22.71 36.31
N ASN A 95 -11.37 -23.96 35.85
CA ASN A 95 -12.26 -25.05 36.23
C ASN A 95 -12.17 -25.44 37.71
N SER A 96 -11.00 -25.28 38.35
CA SER A 96 -10.82 -25.56 39.79
C SER A 96 -11.34 -24.47 40.73
N GLY A 97 -11.63 -23.27 40.22
CA GLY A 97 -12.15 -22.13 41.00
C GLY A 97 -13.68 -21.99 41.00
N PHE A 98 -14.38 -22.91 40.33
CA PHE A 98 -15.85 -22.98 40.26
C PHE A 98 -16.43 -24.12 41.13
N CYS A 99 -15.67 -24.60 42.11
CA CYS A 99 -16.20 -25.44 43.20
C CYS A 99 -16.70 -24.58 44.36
#